data_AF-A0A2X1JH29-F1
#
_entry.id   AF-A0A2X1JH29-F1
#
_cell.length_a   1.000
_cell.length_b   1.000
_cell.length_c   1.000
_cell.angle_alpha   90.00
_cell.angle_beta   90.00
_cell.angle_gamma   90.00
#
_symmetry.space_group_name_H-M   'P 1'
#
loop_
_entity.id
_entity.type
_entity.pdbx_description
1 polymer ?
#
loop_
_entity_poly.entity_id
_entity_poly.type
_entity_poly.pdbx_seq_one_letter_code
_entity_poly.pdbx_strand_id
1 'polypeptide(L)' 'MLIRVEIPIDAPGIDALLRRSFESDAEAKLVHDLREDGFLTLGLGGDR' A
#
# COMPACT_ATOMS: atom_id res chain seq x y z
N MET A 1 -0.32 -16.00 11.04
CA MET A 1 -0.30 -14.88 10.08
C MET A 1 -1.73 -14.49 9.80
N LEU A 2 -2.13 -13.26 10.13
CA LEU A 2 -3.49 -12.75 9.90
C LEU A 2 -3.51 -11.95 8.60
N ILE A 3 -4.38 -12.32 7.67
CA ILE A 3 -4.64 -11.54 6.46
C ILE A 3 -5.87 -10.68 6.73
N ARG A 4 -5.72 -9.36 6.64
CA ARG A 4 -6.78 -8.38 6.89
C ARG A 4 -6.60 -7.18 5.97
N VAL A 5 -7.66 -6.37 5.84
CA VAL A 5 -7.61 -5.08 5.12
C VAL A 5 -6.59 -4.16 5.80
N GLU A 6 -5.88 -3.40 4.97
CA GLU A 6 -4.96 -2.37 5.43
C GLU A 6 -5.71 -1.30 6.24
N ILE A 7 -5.11 -0.88 7.35
CA ILE A 7 -5.54 0.30 8.12
C ILE A 7 -4.39 1.32 8.19
N PRO A 8 -4.65 2.60 8.51
CA PRO A 8 -3.63 3.65 8.42
C PRO A 8 -2.32 3.38 9.18
N ILE A 9 -2.37 2.63 10.29
CA ILE A 9 -1.17 2.30 11.08
C ILE A 9 -0.22 1.32 10.35
N ASP A 10 -0.69 0.60 9.33
CA ASP A 10 0.12 -0.37 8.59
C ASP A 10 1.03 0.32 7.55
N ALA A 11 0.77 1.59 7.19
CA ALA A 11 1.45 2.27 6.10
C ALA A 11 2.99 2.28 6.22
N PRO A 12 3.60 2.58 7.39
CA PRO A 12 5.06 2.53 7.53
C PRO A 12 5.63 1.11 7.41
N GLY A 13 4.90 0.11 7.90
CA GLY A 13 5.31 -1.30 7.83
C GLY A 13 5.28 -1.84 6.40
N ILE A 14 4.29 -1.41 5.61
CA ILE A 14 4.16 -1.76 4.19
C ILE A 14 5.25 -1.05 3.36
N ASP A 15 5.51 0.23 3.60
CA ASP A 15 6.59 0.97 2.91
C ASP A 15 7.96 0.28 3.12
N ALA A 16 8.30 -0.04 4.37
CA ALA A 16 9.53 -0.75 4.71
C ALA A 16 9.58 -2.19 4.17
N LEU A 17 8.44 -2.81 3.86
CA LEU A 17 8.37 -4.10 3.18
C LEU A 17 8.66 -3.97 1.69
N LEU A 18 8.02 -3.02 1.02
CA LEU A 18 8.22 -2.81 -0.41
C LEU A 18 9.69 -2.46 -0.71
N ARG A 19 10.26 -1.51 0.04
CA ARG A 19 11.67 -1.07 -0.17
C ARG A 19 12.71 -2.17 0.02
N ARG A 20 12.45 -3.17 0.87
CA ARG A 20 13.39 -4.28 1.09
C ARG A 20 13.15 -5.48 0.15
N SER A 21 11.97 -5.54 -0.46
CA SER A 21 11.54 -6.70 -1.27
C SER A 21 11.77 -6.50 -2.76
N PHE A 22 11.84 -5.25 -3.22
CA PHE A 22 12.08 -4.90 -4.62
C PHE A 22 13.45 -4.27 -4.80
N GLU A 23 13.98 -4.32 -6.03
CA GLU A 23 15.29 -3.74 -6.39
C GLU A 23 15.28 -2.21 -6.41
N SER A 24 14.08 -1.61 -6.38
CA SER A 24 13.82 -0.19 -6.55
C SER A 24 12.80 0.30 -5.52
N ASP A 25 12.78 1.61 -5.27
CA ASP A 25 11.77 2.29 -4.45
C ASP A 25 10.46 2.54 -5.22
N ALA A 26 10.38 2.13 -6.49
CA ALA A 26 9.24 2.41 -7.37
C ALA A 26 7.91 1.88 -6.80
N GLU A 27 7.90 0.67 -6.25
CA GLU A 27 6.72 0.03 -5.68
C GLU A 27 6.26 0.74 -4.40
N ALA A 28 7.20 1.13 -3.54
CA ALA A 28 6.89 1.89 -2.33
C ALA A 28 6.29 3.25 -2.68
N LYS A 29 6.86 3.94 -3.67
CA LYS A 29 6.36 5.23 -4.15
C LYS A 29 4.98 5.10 -4.80
N LEU A 30 4.76 4.11 -5.66
CA LEU A 30 3.46 3.88 -6.30
C LEU A 30 2.36 3.64 -5.26
N VAL A 31 2.63 2.80 -4.26
CA VAL A 31 1.65 2.50 -3.19
C VAL A 31 1.40 3.73 -2.32
N HIS A 32 2.42 4.56 -2.05
CA HIS A 32 2.25 5.83 -1.37
C HIS A 32 1.34 6.79 -2.15
N ASP A 33 1.66 7.05 -3.42
CA ASP A 33 0.93 7.97 -4.28
C ASP A 33 -0.55 7.54 -4.42
N LEU A 34 -0.80 6.25 -4.64
CA LEU A 34 -2.17 5.70 -4.74
C LEU A 34 -2.97 5.77 -3.41
N ARG A 35 -2.32 5.79 -2.25
CA ARG A 35 -2.97 6.03 -0.95
C ARG A 35 -3.34 7.49 -0.78
N GLU A 36 -2.43 8.39 -1.14
CA GLU A 36 -2.66 9.84 -1.06
C GLU A 36 -3.82 10.27 -1.97
N ASP A 37 -3.93 9.68 -3.16
CA ASP A 37 -5.02 9.93 -4.09
C ASP A 37 -6.35 9.24 -3.69
N GLY A 38 -6.38 8.50 -2.57
CA GLY A 38 -7.59 7.82 -2.07
C GLY A 38 -8.01 6.58 -2.87
N PHE A 39 -7.21 6.13 -3.84
CA PHE A 39 -7.49 4.94 -4.66
C PHE A 39 -7.20 3.61 -3.94
N LEU A 40 -6.34 3.62 -2.91
CA LEU A 40 -5.96 2.43 -2.13
C LEU A 40 -6.62 2.36 -0.75
N THR A 41 -7.92 2.63 -0.66
CA THR A 41 -8.69 1.72 0.21
C THR A 41 -8.68 0.40 -0.55
N LEU A 42 -7.86 -0.58 -0.14
CA LEU A 42 -7.81 -1.94 -0.72
C LEU A 42 -9.12 -2.72 -0.49
N GLY A 43 -10.28 -2.08 -0.68
CA GLY A 43 -11.49 -2.74 -1.07
C GLY A 43 -11.47 -2.86 -2.59
N LEU A 44 -11.70 -4.06 -3.11
CA LEU A 44 -12.06 -4.28 -4.51
C LEU A 44 -13.47 -3.68 -4.76
N GLY A 45 -13.59 -2.36 -4.61
CA GLY A 45 -14.75 -1.58 -5.00
C GLY A 45 -14.41 -0.93 -6.32
N GLY A 46 -14.74 -1.61 -7.42
CA GLY A 46 -14.67 -0.99 -8.74
C GLY A 46 -15.43 0.32 -8.74
N ASP A 47 -14.79 1.33 -9.31
CA ASP A 47 -15.35 2.61 -9.73
C ASP A 47 -16.79 2.42 -10.27
N ARG A 48 -17.74 2.89 -9.48
CA ARG A 48 -19.05 3.44 -9.85
C ARG A 48 -19.42 4.51 -8.85
#